data_AF-A0A9E4G917-F1
#
_entry.id   AF-A0A9E4G917-F1
#
_cell.length_a   1.000
_cell.length_b   1.000
_cell.length_c   1.000
_cell.angle_alpha   90.00
_cell.angle_beta   90.00
_cell.angle_gamma   90.00
#
_symmetry.space_group_name_H-M   'P 1'
#
loop_
_entity.id
_entity.type
_entity.pdbx_description
1 polymer ?
#
loop_
_entity_poly.entity_id
_entity_poly.type
_entity_poly.pdbx_seq_one_letter_code
_entity_poly.pdbx_strand_id
1 'polypeptide(L)' 'FPERAVAGIEWILPDRTLAPEFAAVLDTGYLRGADLWHVAMALYVSPVAGSLAFATLDSRQSAVAEALGFAIPWDLETS' A
#
# COMPACT_ATOMS: atom_id res chain seq x y z
N PHE A 1 -26.47 10.08 9.28
CA PHE A 1 -25.08 9.84 9.72
C PHE A 1 -24.19 8.97 8.81
N PRO A 2 -24.43 8.81 7.49
CA PRO A 2 -23.40 8.27 6.58
C PRO A 2 -22.55 9.36 5.89
N GLU A 3 -23.09 10.56 5.70
CA GLU A 3 -22.51 11.58 4.80
C GLU A 3 -21.22 12.22 5.33
N ARG A 4 -21.07 12.29 6.66
CA ARG A 4 -19.82 12.77 7.29
C ARG A 4 -18.71 11.72 7.32
N ALA A 5 -19.04 10.43 7.25
CA ALA A 5 -18.04 9.36 7.34
C ALA A 5 -17.16 9.27 6.08
N VAL A 6 -17.64 9.82 4.96
CA VAL A 6 -16.93 9.83 3.67
C VAL A 6 -16.52 11.22 3.23
N ALA A 7 -16.86 12.26 4.00
CA ALA A 7 -16.44 13.63 3.73
C ALA A 7 -14.91 13.72 3.91
N GLY A 8 -14.17 13.66 2.80
CA GLY A 8 -12.71 13.58 2.79
C GLY A 8 -12.15 12.31 2.14
N ILE A 9 -13.00 11.43 1.61
CA ILE A 9 -12.56 10.32 0.75
C ILE A 9 -12.44 10.83 -0.68
N GLU A 10 -11.24 10.76 -1.23
CA GLU A 10 -10.95 11.02 -2.62
C GLU A 10 -10.57 9.71 -3.33
N TRP A 11 -11.15 9.49 -4.51
CA TRP A 11 -10.76 8.36 -5.35
C TRP A 11 -9.50 8.72 -6.13
N ILE A 12 -8.43 7.97 -5.91
CA ILE A 12 -7.21 8.12 -6.70
C ILE A 12 -7.23 7.08 -7.81
N LEU A 13 -7.20 7.55 -9.05
CA LEU A 13 -6.93 6.73 -10.23
C LEU A 13 -5.56 7.14 -10.77
N PRO A 14 -4.63 6.19 -11.00
CA PRO A 14 -3.34 6.53 -11.55
C PRO A 14 -3.50 7.04 -12.99
N ASP A 15 -2.84 8.14 -13.32
CA ASP A 15 -2.84 8.75 -14.66
C ASP A 15 -1.88 8.05 -15.63
N ARG A 16 -1.09 7.11 -15.11
CA ARG A 16 -0.13 6.27 -15.83
C ARG A 16 -0.18 4.83 -15.36
N THR A 17 0.50 3.95 -16.08
CA THR A 17 0.72 2.57 -15.63
C THR A 17 1.54 2.54 -14.34
N LEU A 18 1.26 1.56 -13.48
CA LEU A 18 2.01 1.27 -12.26
C LEU A 18 3.30 0.46 -12.50
N ALA A 19 3.80 0.41 -13.74
CA ALA A 19 4.96 -0.42 -14.08
C ALA A 19 6.22 -0.11 -13.22
N PRO A 20 6.55 1.16 -12.92
CA PRO A 20 7.66 1.48 -12.02
C PRO A 20 7.44 0.94 -10.60
N GLU A 21 6.23 1.07 -10.07
CA GLU A 21 5.87 0.60 -8.74
C GLU A 21 5.85 -0.92 -8.68
N PHE A 22 5.34 -1.59 -9.72
CA PHE A 22 5.41 -3.04 -9.81
C PHE A 22 6.85 -3.54 -9.78
N ALA A 23 7.76 -2.90 -10.51
CA ALA A 23 9.18 -3.26 -10.47
C ALA A 23 9.75 -3.09 -9.06
N ALA A 24 9.52 -1.94 -8.41
CA ALA A 24 10.00 -1.70 -7.05
C ALA A 24 9.46 -2.71 -6.02
N VAL A 25 8.17 -3.04 -6.11
CA VAL A 25 7.54 -4.03 -5.23
C VAL A 25 8.15 -5.41 -5.46
N LEU A 26 8.29 -5.83 -6.72
CA LEU A 26 8.81 -7.16 -7.07
C LEU A 26 10.31 -7.30 -6.79
N ASP A 27 11.08 -6.23 -6.87
CA ASP A 27 12.49 -6.19 -6.46
C ASP A 27 12.64 -6.30 -4.93
N THR A 28 11.63 -5.87 -4.18
CA THR A 28 11.62 -5.94 -2.70
C THR A 28 11.11 -7.28 -2.19
N GLY A 29 10.09 -7.85 -2.84
CA GLY A 29 9.53 -9.14 -2.45
C GLY A 29 8.45 -9.65 -3.40
N TYR A 30 8.08 -10.92 -3.23
CA TYR A 30 7.13 -11.56 -4.13
C TYR A 30 5.67 -11.31 -3.71
N LEU A 31 4.95 -10.54 -4.53
CA LEU A 31 3.48 -10.41 -4.50
C LEU A 31 2.90 -10.70 -5.89
N ARG A 32 1.59 -10.95 -5.96
CA ARG A 32 0.90 -11.22 -7.24
C ARG A 32 -0.54 -10.71 -7.22
N GLY A 33 -1.10 -10.49 -8.41
CA GLY A 33 -2.50 -10.13 -8.56
C GLY A 33 -2.87 -8.87 -7.75
N ALA A 34 -3.95 -8.96 -6.98
CA ALA A 34 -4.43 -7.85 -6.16
C ALA A 34 -3.42 -7.39 -5.09
N ASP A 35 -2.64 -8.31 -4.51
CA ASP A 35 -1.67 -7.96 -3.47
C ASP A 35 -0.58 -7.05 -4.02
N LEU A 36 -0.06 -7.40 -5.20
CA LEU A 36 0.91 -6.58 -5.92
C LEU A 36 0.30 -5.23 -6.31
N TRP A 37 -0.95 -5.23 -6.78
CA TRP A 37 -1.65 -4.01 -7.16
C TRP A 37 -1.87 -3.04 -5.99
N HIS A 38 -2.26 -3.53 -4.81
CA HIS A 38 -2.48 -2.68 -3.64
C HIS A 38 -1.20 -1.97 -3.18
N VAL A 39 -0.10 -2.71 -3.05
CA VAL A 39 1.18 -2.12 -2.60
C VAL A 39 1.73 -1.15 -3.66
N ALA A 40 1.62 -1.50 -4.95
CA ALA A 40 2.03 -0.62 -6.03
C ALA A 40 1.20 0.68 -6.08
N MET A 41 -0.10 0.60 -5.86
CA MET A 41 -0.96 1.78 -5.75
C MET A 41 -0.58 2.67 -4.56
N ALA A 42 -0.30 2.08 -3.39
CA ALA A 42 0.15 2.85 -2.24
C ALA A 42 1.48 3.56 -2.51
N LEU A 43 2.41 2.90 -3.20
CA LEU A 43 3.68 3.51 -3.62
C LEU A 43 3.51 4.60 -4.67
N TYR A 44 2.53 4.46 -5.56
CA TYR A 44 2.17 5.52 -6.50
C TYR A 44 1.63 6.76 -5.77
N VAL A 45 0.76 6.56 -4.77
CA VAL A 45 0.19 7.66 -3.95
C VAL A 45 1.25 8.31 -3.08
N SER A 46 2.17 7.52 -2.55
CA SER A 46 3.23 7.96 -1.65
C SER A 46 4.58 7.40 -2.12
N PRO A 47 5.25 8.06 -3.09
CA PRO A 47 6.55 7.62 -3.60
C PRO A 47 7.64 7.61 -2.52
N VAL A 48 7.44 8.39 -1.46
CA VAL A 48 8.20 8.33 -0.21
C VAL A 48 7.32 7.64 0.83
N ALA A 49 7.40 6.30 0.86
CA ALA A 49 6.53 5.41 1.63
C ALA A 49 6.34 5.83 3.11
N GLY A 50 7.31 6.50 3.72
CA GLY A 50 7.25 6.98 5.11
C GLY A 50 6.22 8.07 5.42
N SER A 51 5.52 8.64 4.43
CA SER A 51 4.46 9.63 4.66
C SER A 51 3.05 9.03 4.78
N LEU A 52 2.90 7.71 4.56
CA LEU A 52 1.62 7.01 4.62
C LEU A 52 1.77 5.71 5.42
N ALA A 53 0.77 5.38 6.24
CA ALA A 53 0.69 4.07 6.87
C ALA A 53 0.03 3.07 5.92
N PHE A 54 0.62 1.87 5.76
CA PHE A 54 0.04 0.79 4.98
C PHE A 54 -0.69 -0.19 5.88
N ALA A 55 -2.01 -0.04 5.90
CA ALA A 55 -2.94 -0.81 6.70
C ALA A 55 -3.34 -2.11 5.97
N THR A 56 -2.87 -3.28 6.42
CA THR A 56 -3.29 -4.57 5.84
C THR A 56 -3.31 -5.71 6.84
N LEU A 57 -4.27 -6.63 6.72
CA LEU A 57 -4.29 -7.88 7.50
C LEU A 57 -3.50 -9.01 6.82
N ASP A 58 -3.00 -8.79 5.60
CA ASP A 58 -2.20 -9.77 4.89
C ASP A 58 -0.73 -9.63 5.27
N SER A 59 -0.16 -10.69 5.86
CA SER A 59 1.22 -10.66 6.36
C SER A 59 2.27 -10.50 5.26
N ARG A 60 2.00 -10.98 4.04
CA ARG A 60 2.93 -10.82 2.91
C ARG A 60 2.92 -9.39 2.40
N GLN A 61 1.74 -8.80 2.27
CA GLN A 61 1.62 -7.38 1.95
C GLN A 61 2.29 -6.52 3.04
N SER A 62 2.07 -6.84 4.32
CA SER A 62 2.68 -6.12 5.44
C SER A 62 4.20 -6.17 5.36
N ALA A 63 4.78 -7.36 5.20
CA ALA A 63 6.23 -7.53 5.12
C ALA A 63 6.86 -6.76 3.95
N VAL A 64 6.23 -6.81 2.76
CA VAL A 64 6.74 -6.10 1.58
C VAL A 64 6.56 -4.59 1.71
N ALA A 65 5.41 -4.13 2.25
CA ALA A 65 5.16 -2.71 2.46
C ALA A 65 6.12 -2.12 3.52
N GLU A 66 6.36 -2.84 4.62
CA GLU A 66 7.34 -2.44 5.62
C GLU A 66 8.75 -2.34 5.03
N ALA A 67 9.16 -3.33 4.22
CA ALA A 67 10.45 -3.32 3.55
C ALA A 67 10.60 -2.17 2.53
N LEU A 68 9.50 -1.72 1.92
CA LEU A 68 9.46 -0.51 1.08
C LEU A 68 9.49 0.80 1.88
N GLY A 69 9.35 0.73 3.21
CA GLY A 69 9.42 1.88 4.13
C GLY A 69 8.07 2.44 4.54
N PHE A 70 6.96 1.74 4.32
CA PHE A 70 5.66 2.14 4.86
C PHE A 70 5.61 1.87 6.37
N ALA A 71 4.93 2.74 7.11
CA ALA A 71 4.58 2.44 8.50
C ALA A 71 3.46 1.40 8.54
N ILE A 72 3.60 0.36 9.36
CA ILE A 72 2.55 -0.66 9.57
C ILE A 72 1.81 -0.36 10.87
N PRO A 73 0.51 -0.01 10.82
CA PRO A 73 -0.24 0.45 12.00
C PRO A 73 -0.66 -0.66 12.96
N TRP A 74 -0.47 -1.93 12.61
CA TRP A 74 -0.71 -3.07 13.49
C TRP A 74 0.25 -4.20 13.15
N ASP A 75 0.98 -4.68 14.14
CA ASP A 75 1.82 -5.86 14.01
C ASP A 75 0.98 -7.10 14.35
N LEU A 76 0.71 -7.95 13.34
CA LEU A 76 -0.08 -9.17 13.52
C LEU A 76 0.74 -10.32 14.13
N GLU A 77 2.05 -10.18 14.30
CA GLU A 77 2.87 -11.20 14.97
C GLU A 77 2.75 -11.11 16.51
N THR A 78 2.13 -10.06 17.06
CA THR A 78 1.98 -9.84 18.50
C THR A 78 0.54 -9.87 19.04
N SER A 79 -0.46 -10.35 18.26
CA SER A 79 -1.86 -10.51 18.72
C SER A 79 -2.33 -11.95 18.88
#